data_AF-A0A358ACC4-F1
#
_entry.id   AF-A0A358ACC4-F1
#
_cell.length_a   1.000
_cell.length_b   1.000
_cell.length_c   1.000
_cell.angle_alpha   90.00
_cell.angle_beta   90.00
_cell.angle_gamma   90.00
#
_symmetry.space_group_name_H-M   'P 1'
#
loop_
_entity.id
_entity.type
_entity.pdbx_description
1 polymer ?
#
loop_
_entity_poly.entity_id
_entity_poly.type
_entity_poly.pdbx_seq_one_letter_code
_entity_poly.pdbx_strand_id
1 'polypeptide(L)'
;MTNYPNNNKKTANDTKVIEFAKEICEKIFATDAVNPLFLKNRTLTVSCNNSEIAQQVRENQEEIVKKINLKLGKNEVDRIRYLL
;
A
#
# COMPACT_ATOMS: atom_id res chain seq x y z
N MET A 1 -30.93 6.34 6.50
CA MET A 1 -29.64 5.76 6.94
C MET A 1 -29.10 4.93 5.79
N THR A 2 -28.16 5.47 5.01
CA THR A 2 -27.55 4.77 3.87
C THR A 2 -26.62 3.68 4.40
N ASN A 3 -27.08 2.42 4.30
CA ASN A 3 -26.25 1.24 4.50
C ASN A 3 -25.17 1.23 3.41
N TYR A 4 -23.93 1.55 3.79
CA TYR A 4 -22.78 1.23 2.95
C TYR A 4 -22.61 -0.28 2.98
N PRO A 5 -22.68 -0.99 1.84
CA PRO A 5 -22.41 -2.43 1.83
C PRO A 5 -20.97 -2.65 2.27
N ASN A 6 -20.80 -3.29 3.43
CA ASN A 6 -19.53 -3.78 3.93
C ASN A 6 -19.08 -4.95 3.07
N ASN A 7 -18.48 -4.63 1.91
CA ASN A 7 -18.03 -5.60 0.92
C ASN A 7 -16.59 -6.07 1.24
N ASN A 8 -16.34 -6.47 2.50
CA ASN A 8 -15.05 -6.97 2.96
C ASN A 8 -14.87 -8.47 2.59
N LYS A 9 -14.98 -8.79 1.29
CA LYS A 9 -14.32 -9.99 0.78
C LYS A 9 -12.86 -9.63 0.54
N LYS A 10 -12.03 -9.73 1.59
CA LYS A 10 -10.57 -9.70 1.47
C LYS A 10 -10.20 -10.83 0.51
N THR A 11 -9.89 -10.49 -0.74
CA THR A 11 -9.54 -11.53 -1.72
C THR A 11 -8.12 -11.98 -1.42
N ALA A 12 -7.78 -13.24 -1.72
CA ALA A 12 -6.43 -13.76 -1.50
C ALA A 12 -5.34 -12.92 -2.23
N ASN A 13 -5.72 -12.16 -3.27
CA ASN A 13 -4.85 -11.19 -3.92
C ASN A 13 -4.51 -10.01 -3.02
N ASP A 14 -5.50 -9.43 -2.33
CA ASP A 14 -5.29 -8.22 -1.52
C ASP A 14 -4.28 -8.47 -0.41
N THR A 15 -4.33 -9.65 0.20
CA THR A 15 -3.35 -10.08 1.21
C THR A 15 -1.93 -10.14 0.64
N LYS A 16 -1.74 -10.72 -0.55
CA LYS A 16 -0.41 -10.76 -1.20
C LYS A 16 0.13 -9.38 -1.53
N VAL A 17 -0.74 -8.46 -1.97
CA VAL A 17 -0.33 -7.08 -2.25
C VAL A 17 0.16 -6.40 -0.97
N ILE A 18 -0.54 -6.59 0.14
CA ILE A 18 -0.15 -6.04 1.45
C ILE A 18 1.21 -6.59 1.89
N GLU A 19 1.42 -7.90 1.81
CA GLU A 19 2.69 -8.55 2.17
C GLU A 19 3.86 -8.04 1.32
N PHE A 20 3.67 -8.00 0.00
CA PHE A 20 4.71 -7.50 -0.91
C PHE A 20 5.00 -6.02 -0.72
N ALA A 21 3.96 -5.22 -0.49
CA ALA A 21 4.13 -3.81 -0.15
C ALA A 21 4.93 -3.65 1.15
N LYS A 22 4.70 -4.49 2.16
CA LYS A 22 5.43 -4.41 3.43
C LYS A 22 6.92 -4.64 3.20
N GLU A 23 7.28 -5.74 2.53
CA GLU A 23 8.67 -6.03 2.21
C GLU A 23 9.35 -4.94 1.36
N ILE A 24 8.63 -4.34 0.42
CA ILE A 24 9.17 -3.29 -0.46
C ILE A 24 9.40 -2.00 0.32
N CYS A 25 8.44 -1.61 1.16
CA CYS A 25 8.58 -0.44 2.03
C CYS A 25 9.75 -0.62 3.01
N GLU A 26 9.87 -1.77 3.66
CA GLU A 26 11.00 -2.07 4.55
C GLU A 26 12.35 -1.97 3.83
N LYS A 27 12.44 -2.42 2.57
CA LYS A 27 13.66 -2.30 1.77
C LYS A 27 14.00 -0.88 1.34
N ILE A 28 12.99 -0.04 1.07
CA ILE A 28 13.20 1.34 0.61
C ILE A 28 13.54 2.26 1.78
N PHE A 29 12.82 2.12 2.90
CA PHE A 29 12.96 3.03 4.03
C PHE A 29 13.90 2.49 5.13
N ALA A 30 14.32 1.22 5.04
CA ALA A 30 15.11 0.54 6.07
C ALA A 30 14.46 0.59 7.47
N THR A 31 13.12 0.64 7.53
CA THR A 31 12.32 0.76 8.75
C THR A 31 10.91 0.18 8.57
N ASP A 32 10.26 -0.22 9.66
CA ASP A 32 8.84 -0.63 9.71
C ASP A 32 7.92 0.58 10.00
N ALA A 33 8.34 1.78 9.56
CA ALA A 33 7.58 3.01 9.76
C ALA A 33 6.42 3.19 8.75
N VAL A 34 6.31 2.30 7.76
CA VAL A 34 5.25 2.27 6.75
C VAL A 34 4.56 0.92 6.81
N ASN A 35 3.31 0.92 7.25
CA ASN A 35 2.51 -0.28 7.41
C ASN A 35 1.37 -0.33 6.38
N PRO A 36 1.43 -1.19 5.37
CA PRO A 36 0.32 -1.36 4.42
C PRO A 36 -0.90 -1.97 5.10
N LEU A 37 -2.07 -1.37 4.88
CA LEU A 37 -3.31 -1.73 5.58
C LEU A 37 -4.26 -2.53 4.69
N PHE A 38 -4.61 -1.97 3.54
CA PHE A 38 -5.53 -2.58 2.59
C PHE A 38 -5.37 -2.02 1.18
N LEU A 39 -5.75 -2.84 0.20
CA LEU A 39 -5.91 -2.43 -1.19
C LEU A 39 -7.40 -2.24 -1.49
N LYS A 40 -7.78 -1.10 -2.09
CA LYS A 40 -9.14 -0.87 -2.57
C LYS A 40 -9.09 -0.02 -3.83
N ASN A 41 -9.82 -0.42 -4.88
CA ASN A 41 -9.84 0.30 -6.16
C ASN A 41 -8.43 0.63 -6.67
N ARG A 42 -7.52 -0.37 -6.61
CA ARG A 42 -6.11 -0.25 -7.00
C ARG A 42 -5.32 0.83 -6.23
N THR A 43 -5.88 1.32 -5.12
CA THR A 43 -5.23 2.26 -4.20
C THR A 43 -4.79 1.48 -2.97
N LEU A 44 -3.47 1.40 -2.77
CA LEU A 44 -2.90 0.81 -1.58
C LEU A 44 -2.92 1.86 -0.47
N THR A 45 -3.60 1.58 0.64
CA THR A 45 -3.57 2.44 1.82
C THR A 45 -2.49 1.96 2.77
N VAL A 46 -1.61 2.87 3.21
CA VAL A 46 -0.55 2.62 4.18
C VAL A 46 -0.70 3.58 5.36
N SER A 47 -0.34 3.15 6.56
CA SER A 47 -0.12 4.05 7.71
C SER A 47 1.36 4.39 7.82
N CYS A 48 1.65 5.64 8.15
CA CYS A 48 3.00 6.16 8.34
C CYS A 48 3.14 6.65 9.78
N ASN A 49 4.26 6.35 10.43
CA ASN A 49 4.45 6.70 11.84
C ASN A 49 4.68 8.20 12.09
N ASN A 50 5.09 8.96 11.07
CA ASN A 50 5.29 10.41 11.16
C ASN A 50 5.19 11.08 9.78
N SER A 51 5.17 12.42 9.76
CA SER A 51 5.05 13.23 8.54
C SER A 51 6.24 13.12 7.60
N GLU A 52 7.44 12.91 8.12
CA GLU A 52 8.66 12.74 7.32
C GLU A 52 8.56 11.47 6.45
N ILE A 53 8.17 10.35 7.06
CA ILE A 53 7.95 9.08 6.35
C ILE A 53 6.81 9.22 5.33
N ALA A 54 5.71 9.90 5.68
CA ALA A 54 4.62 10.13 4.74
C ALA A 54 5.07 10.96 3.51
N GLN A 55 5.95 11.94 3.72
CA GLN A 55 6.55 12.73 2.64
C GLN A 55 7.46 11.84 1.76
N GLN A 56 8.32 11.02 2.36
CA GLN A 56 9.15 10.07 1.62
C GLN A 56 8.31 9.06 0.82
N VAL A 57 7.20 8.55 1.37
CA VAL A 57 6.27 7.66 0.65
C VAL A 57 5.67 8.36 -0.57
N ARG A 58 5.33 9.64 -0.45
CA ARG A 58 4.81 10.43 -1.58
C ARG A 58 5.87 10.62 -2.66
N GLU A 59 7.10 10.96 -2.28
CA GLU A 59 8.21 11.17 -3.22
C GLU A 59 8.60 9.89 -3.95
N ASN A 60 8.56 8.75 -3.26
CA ASN A 60 8.91 7.45 -3.81
C ASN A 60 7.70 6.68 -4.37
N GLN A 61 6.52 7.29 -4.45
CA GLN A 61 5.27 6.59 -4.77
C GLN A 61 5.37 5.80 -6.08
N GLU A 62 5.86 6.42 -7.15
CA GLU A 62 5.96 5.77 -8.46
C GLU A 62 6.88 4.55 -8.42
N GLU A 63 8.01 4.66 -7.70
CA GLU A 63 8.95 3.57 -7.55
C GLU A 63 8.36 2.41 -6.73
N ILE A 64 7.69 2.73 -5.62
CA ILE A 64 7.04 1.73 -4.77
C ILE A 64 5.96 0.98 -5.57
N VAL A 65 5.08 1.72 -6.26
CA VAL A 65 4.03 1.14 -7.11
C VAL A 65 4.63 0.24 -8.20
N LYS A 66 5.68 0.71 -8.88
CA LYS A 66 6.38 -0.06 -9.91
C LYS A 66 6.98 -1.35 -9.33
N LYS A 67 7.67 -1.29 -8.20
CA LYS A 67 8.27 -2.46 -7.53
C LYS A 67 7.20 -3.46 -7.08
N ILE A 68 6.07 -2.99 -6.56
CA ILE A 68 4.96 -3.86 -6.15
C ILE A 68 4.37 -4.60 -7.36
N ASN A 69 4.03 -3.87 -8.43
CA ASN A 69 3.46 -4.47 -9.63
C ASN A 69 4.43 -5.42 -10.34
N LEU A 70 5.72 -5.07 -10.38
CA LEU A 70 6.78 -5.94 -10.90
C LEU A 70 6.84 -7.26 -10.12
N LYS A 71 6.82 -7.18 -8.77
CA LYS A 71 6.87 -8.36 -7.90
C LYS A 71 5.59 -9.20 -7.99
N LEU A 72 4.44 -8.59 -8.24
CA LEU A 72 3.17 -9.28 -8.49
C LEU A 72 3.08 -9.91 -9.88
N GLY A 73 3.90 -9.47 -10.85
CA GLY A 73 3.81 -9.88 -12.26
C GLY A 73 2.59 -9.32 -12.99
N LYS A 74 1.88 -8.33 -12.40
CA LYS A 74 0.69 -7.70 -12.95
C LYS A 74 0.50 -6.30 -12.37
N ASN A 75 -0.18 -5.43 -13.13
CA ASN A 75 -0.52 -4.09 -12.66
C ASN A 75 -1.75 -4.18 -11.75
N GLU A 76 -1.58 -4.14 -10.43
CA GLU A 76 -2.68 -4.19 -9.44
C GLU A 76 -2.79 -2.92 -8.60
N VAL A 77 -1.69 -2.21 -8.42
CA VAL A 77 -1.63 -0.96 -7.66
C VAL A 77 -1.38 0.19 -8.63
N ASP A 78 -2.19 1.24 -8.55
CA ASP A 78 -2.02 2.46 -9.35
C ASP A 78 -1.47 3.62 -8.51
N ARG A 79 -1.77 3.64 -7.22
CA ARG A 79 -1.42 4.75 -6.33
C ARG A 79 -1.35 4.30 -4.87
N ILE A 80 -0.70 5.13 -4.06
CA ILE A 80 -0.59 4.91 -2.62
C ILE A 80 -1.28 6.06 -1.89
N ARG A 81 -2.15 5.73 -0.95
CA ARG A 81 -2.71 6.68 0.00
C ARG A 81 -2.03 6.43 1.34
N TYR A 82 -1.51 7.47 1.97
CA TYR A 82 -0.99 7.39 3.32
C TYR A 82 -1.99 7.96 4.34
N LEU A 83 -1.92 7.43 5.56
CA LEU A 83 -2.58 7.93 6.75
C LEU A 83 -1.50 8.21 7.80
N LEU A 84 -1.63 9.33 8.50
CA LEU A 84 -0.85 9.65 9.70
C LEU A 84 -1.66 9.25 10.94
#